data_AF-A0A1G2LVY3-F1
#
_entry.id   AF-A0A1G2LVY3-F1
#
_cell.length_a   1.000
_cell.length_b   1.000
_cell.length_c   1.000
_cell.angle_alpha   90.00
_cell.angle_beta   90.00
_cell.angle_gamma   90.00
#
_symmetry.space_group_name_H-M   'P 1'
#
loop_
_entity.id
_entity.type
_entity.pdbx_description
1 polymer ?
#
loop_
_entity_poly.entity_id
_entity_poly.type
_entity_poly.pdbx_seq_one_letter_code
_entity_poly.pdbx_strand_id
1 'polypeptide(L)'
;MKIKKEKEKMKILLGIVLILAGIALGIYVGFWLLFVGGIMTIINAIEADPVSATSIAWGAIKIIFAGATGGLSFCALALPGIAFLKSGLK
;
A
#
# COMPACT_ATOMS: atom_id res chain seq x y z
N MET A 1 -27.37 8.20 -27.42
CA MET A 1 -27.42 6.99 -26.56
C MET A 1 -26.10 6.20 -26.51
N LYS A 2 -25.38 5.97 -27.62
CA LYS A 2 -24.06 5.28 -27.63
C LYS A 2 -22.99 5.89 -26.71
N ILE A 3 -22.88 7.21 -26.68
CA ILE A 3 -21.83 7.93 -25.92
C ILE A 3 -21.94 7.74 -24.40
N LYS A 4 -23.17 7.54 -23.88
CA LYS A 4 -23.39 7.32 -22.44
C LYS A 4 -22.84 5.97 -21.98
N LYS A 5 -22.99 4.93 -22.82
CA LYS A 5 -22.51 3.55 -22.54
C LYS A 5 -20.99 3.43 -22.53
N GLU A 6 -20.28 4.20 -23.36
CA GLU A 6 -18.80 4.22 -23.40
C GLU A 6 -18.20 4.84 -22.14
N LYS A 7 -18.78 5.95 -21.65
CA LYS A 7 -18.34 6.61 -20.43
C LYS A 7 -18.50 5.73 -19.18
N GLU A 8 -19.55 4.93 -19.13
CA GLU A 8 -19.78 3.94 -18.05
C GLU A 8 -18.68 2.87 -18.04
N LYS A 9 -18.34 2.30 -19.22
CA LYS A 9 -17.27 1.31 -19.34
C LYS A 9 -15.90 1.85 -18.92
N MET A 10 -15.56 3.09 -19.31
CA MET A 10 -14.29 3.72 -18.92
C MET A 10 -14.19 3.93 -17.39
N LYS A 11 -15.29 4.32 -16.73
CA LYS A 11 -15.34 4.47 -15.27
C LYS A 11 -15.16 3.14 -14.53
N ILE A 12 -15.78 2.07 -15.03
CA ILE A 12 -15.63 0.72 -14.46
C ILE A 12 -14.18 0.23 -14.60
N LEU A 13 -13.56 0.42 -15.77
CA LEU A 13 -12.15 0.12 -16.01
C LEU A 13 -11.23 0.87 -15.05
N LEU A 14 -11.45 2.18 -14.87
CA LEU A 14 -10.70 3.00 -13.91
C LEU A 14 -10.84 2.49 -12.47
N GLY A 15 -12.06 2.12 -12.05
CA GLY A 15 -12.30 1.57 -10.71
C GLY A 15 -11.56 0.26 -10.46
N ILE A 16 -11.56 -0.67 -11.44
CA ILE A 16 -10.83 -1.95 -11.34
C ILE A 16 -9.32 -1.72 -11.26
N VAL A 17 -8.78 -0.82 -12.10
CA VAL A 17 -7.34 -0.49 -12.08
C VAL A 17 -6.95 0.13 -10.74
N LEU A 18 -7.76 1.02 -10.17
CA LEU A 18 -7.49 1.60 -8.85
C LEU A 18 -7.48 0.54 -7.73
N ILE A 19 -8.38 -0.43 -7.77
CA ILE A 19 -8.43 -1.51 -6.77
C ILE A 19 -7.17 -2.38 -6.88
N LEU A 20 -6.79 -2.78 -8.09
CA LEU A 20 -5.57 -3.56 -8.32
C LEU A 20 -4.32 -2.80 -7.90
N ALA A 21 -4.25 -1.50 -8.20
CA ALA A 21 -3.18 -0.62 -7.76
C ALA A 21 -3.14 -0.53 -6.22
N GLY A 22 -4.30 -0.47 -5.55
CA GLY A 22 -4.39 -0.47 -4.10
C GLY A 22 -3.89 -1.76 -3.44
N ILE A 23 -4.19 -2.93 -4.04
CA ILE A 23 -3.66 -4.22 -3.59
C ILE A 23 -2.13 -4.25 -3.73
N ALA A 24 -1.62 -3.90 -4.91
CA ALA A 24 -0.19 -3.87 -5.18
C ALA A 24 0.54 -2.92 -4.23
N LEU A 25 -0.02 -1.73 -3.99
CA LEU A 25 0.57 -0.72 -3.11
C LEU A 25 0.50 -1.13 -1.63
N GLY A 26 -0.60 -1.76 -1.20
CA GLY A 26 -0.73 -2.32 0.15
C GLY A 26 0.30 -3.42 0.42
N ILE A 27 0.50 -4.35 -0.53
CA ILE A 27 1.52 -5.40 -0.44
C ILE A 27 2.92 -4.79 -0.45
N TYR A 28 3.20 -3.84 -1.34
CA TYR A 28 4.51 -3.22 -1.44
C TYR A 28 4.88 -2.43 -0.17
N VAL A 29 3.98 -1.58 0.32
CA VAL A 29 4.25 -0.77 1.52
C VAL A 29 4.30 -1.64 2.78
N GLY A 30 3.35 -2.55 2.94
CA GLY A 30 3.28 -3.41 4.12
C GLY A 30 4.42 -4.42 4.16
N PHE A 31 4.60 -5.21 3.10
CA PHE A 31 5.57 -6.31 3.08
C PHE A 31 6.97 -5.86 2.71
N TRP A 32 7.15 -5.09 1.63
CA TRP A 32 8.49 -4.75 1.16
C TRP A 32 9.13 -3.61 1.95
N LEU A 33 8.45 -2.47 2.07
CA LEU A 33 9.04 -1.27 2.69
C LEU A 33 9.20 -1.39 4.21
N LEU A 34 8.19 -1.93 4.89
CA LEU A 34 8.16 -1.90 6.36
C LEU A 34 8.57 -3.22 7.00
N PHE A 35 8.15 -4.36 6.44
CA PHE A 35 8.58 -5.65 6.95
C PHE A 35 10.02 -5.97 6.52
N VAL A 36 10.30 -6.10 5.22
CA VAL A 36 11.66 -6.38 4.73
C VAL A 36 12.61 -5.21 5.02
N GLY A 37 12.18 -3.97 4.76
CA GLY A 37 13.00 -2.79 5.07
C GLY A 37 13.26 -2.60 6.57
N GLY A 38 12.33 -3.02 7.45
CA GLY A 38 12.55 -3.04 8.90
C GLY A 38 13.63 -4.04 9.31
N ILE A 39 13.57 -5.27 8.78
CA ILE A 39 14.58 -6.31 9.03
C ILE A 39 15.97 -5.86 8.54
N MET A 40 16.06 -5.32 7.33
CA MET A 40 17.33 -4.80 6.79
C MET A 40 17.89 -3.65 7.63
N THR A 41 17.01 -2.80 8.21
CA THR A 41 17.44 -1.74 9.13
C THR A 41 18.08 -2.34 10.40
N ILE A 42 17.55 -3.45 10.91
CA ILE A 42 18.11 -4.14 12.08
C ILE A 42 19.46 -4.79 11.74
N ILE A 43 19.55 -5.50 10.62
CA ILE A 43 20.80 -6.16 10.19
C ILE A 43 21.91 -5.13 10.04
N ASN A 44 21.66 -4.05 9.29
CA ASN A 44 22.65 -2.99 9.10
C ASN A 44 23.05 -2.29 10.40
N ALA A 45 22.15 -2.24 11.38
CA ALA A 45 22.43 -1.62 12.68
C ALA A 45 23.28 -2.52 13.60
N ILE A 46 23.21 -3.84 13.42
CA ILE A 46 24.05 -4.83 14.13
C ILE A 46 25.43 -4.91 13.47
N GLU A 47 25.49 -4.81 12.14
CA GLU A 47 26.75 -4.78 11.38
C GLU A 47 27.49 -3.44 11.49
N ALA A 48 26.81 -2.37 11.92
CA ALA A 48 27.42 -1.07 12.16
C ALA A 48 28.35 -1.10 13.39
N ASP A 49 29.50 -0.45 13.28
CA ASP A 49 30.45 -0.28 14.38
C ASP A 49 30.64 1.22 14.68
N PRO A 50 30.17 1.74 15.84
CA PRO A 50 29.54 1.02 16.93
C PRO A 50 28.08 0.63 16.64
N VAL A 51 27.62 -0.45 17.28
CA VAL A 51 26.25 -0.96 17.15
C VAL A 51 25.24 0.12 17.54
N SER A 52 24.32 0.43 16.63
CA SER A 52 23.30 1.46 16.82
C SER A 52 22.01 0.87 17.38
N ALA A 53 21.86 0.90 18.71
CA ALA A 53 20.62 0.47 19.38
C ALA A 53 19.38 1.24 18.92
N THR A 54 19.52 2.53 18.58
CA THR A 54 18.43 3.36 18.05
C THR A 54 17.93 2.87 16.70
N SER A 55 18.85 2.46 15.81
CA SER A 55 18.50 1.93 14.49
C SER A 55 17.79 0.57 14.59
N ILE A 56 18.19 -0.27 15.55
CA ILE A 56 17.51 -1.53 15.86
C ILE A 56 16.08 -1.27 16.36
N ALA A 57 15.91 -0.35 17.31
CA ALA A 57 14.58 0.02 17.82
C ALA A 57 13.66 0.55 16.70
N TRP A 58 14.21 1.36 15.78
CA TRP A 58 13.46 1.88 14.64
C TRP A 58 13.05 0.77 13.66
N GLY A 59 13.93 -0.19 13.40
CA GLY A 59 13.61 -1.37 12.60
C GLY A 59 12.49 -2.21 13.22
N ALA A 60 12.51 -2.42 14.54
CA ALA A 60 11.46 -3.14 15.26
C ALA A 60 10.10 -2.41 15.17
N ILE A 61 10.08 -1.08 15.32
CA ILE A 61 8.87 -0.26 15.14
C ILE A 61 8.30 -0.41 13.73
N LYS A 62 9.14 -0.37 12.69
CA LYS A 62 8.70 -0.58 11.29
C LYS A 62 8.02 -1.94 11.11
N ILE A 63 8.55 -3.00 11.71
CA ILE A 63 7.99 -4.36 11.62
C ILE A 63 6.64 -4.44 12.34
N ILE A 64 6.51 -3.87 13.55
CA ILE A 64 5.26 -3.86 14.31
C ILE A 64 4.17 -3.09 13.55
N PHE A 65 4.52 -1.95 12.96
CA PHE A 65 3.56 -1.14 12.22
C PHE A 65 3.28 -1.64 10.80
N ALA A 66 4.10 -2.53 10.24
CA ALA A 66 4.00 -3.03 8.86
C ALA A 66 2.58 -3.48 8.47
N GLY A 67 1.90 -4.20 9.37
CA GLY A 67 0.51 -4.64 9.16
C GLY A 67 -0.49 -3.48 9.12
N ALA A 68 -0.38 -2.55 10.08
CA ALA A 68 -1.28 -1.39 10.17
C ALA A 68 -1.13 -0.43 8.98
N THR A 69 0.12 -0.16 8.59
CA THR A 69 0.46 0.68 7.44
C THR A 69 0.13 0.02 6.11
N GLY A 70 0.28 -1.31 5.98
CA GLY A 70 -0.15 -2.05 4.80
C GLY A 70 -1.68 -1.96 4.62
N GLY A 71 -2.43 -2.13 5.71
CA GLY A 71 -3.88 -1.93 5.73
C GLY A 71 -4.31 -0.50 5.40
N LEU A 72 -3.64 0.52 5.97
CA LEU A 72 -3.88 1.93 5.67
C LEU A 72 -3.62 2.28 4.20
N SER A 73 -2.53 1.76 3.64
CA SER A 73 -2.14 1.96 2.24
C SER A 73 -3.16 1.34 1.29
N PHE A 74 -3.68 0.16 1.63
CA PHE A 74 -4.77 -0.46 0.90
C PHE A 74 -6.05 0.37 0.99
N CYS A 75 -6.47 0.81 2.19
CA CYS A 75 -7.65 1.65 2.37
C CYS A 75 -7.56 2.98 1.61
N ALA A 76 -6.38 3.62 1.59
CA ALA A 76 -6.17 4.89 0.90
C ALA A 76 -6.45 4.82 -0.61
N LEU A 77 -6.15 3.69 -1.27
CA LEU A 77 -6.43 3.49 -2.70
C LEU A 77 -7.73 2.73 -2.98
N ALA A 78 -8.15 1.81 -2.13
CA ALA A 78 -9.35 1.01 -2.34
C ALA A 78 -10.63 1.83 -2.16
N LEU A 79 -10.67 2.77 -1.21
CA LEU A 79 -11.83 3.64 -0.99
C LEU A 79 -12.21 4.50 -2.20
N PRO A 80 -11.28 5.25 -2.84
CA PRO A 80 -11.61 5.98 -4.06
C PRO A 80 -11.94 5.03 -5.23
N GLY A 81 -11.30 3.86 -5.33
CA GLY A 81 -11.61 2.85 -6.35
C GLY A 81 -13.06 2.34 -6.27
N ILE A 82 -13.55 2.05 -5.06
CA ILE A 82 -14.93 1.62 -4.82
C ILE A 82 -15.92 2.76 -5.08
N ALA A 83 -15.59 3.99 -4.68
CA ALA A 83 -16.42 5.16 -4.96
C ALA A 83 -16.58 5.42 -6.46
N PHE A 84 -15.52 5.25 -7.25
CA PHE A 84 -15.55 5.36 -8.71
C PHE A 84 -16.38 4.25 -9.37
N LEU A 85 -16.24 3.00 -8.90
CA LEU A 85 -17.06 1.88 -9.37
C LEU A 85 -18.55 2.11 -9.11
N LYS A 86 -18.91 2.60 -7.91
CA LYS A 86 -20.29 2.92 -7.54
C LYS A 86 -20.87 4.08 -8.38
N SER A 87 -20.03 5.01 -8.84
CA SER A 87 -20.43 6.13 -9.71
C SER A 87 -20.57 5.77 -11.19
N GLY A 88 -19.98 4.65 -11.65
CA GLY A 88 -20.06 4.17 -13.03
C GLY A 88 -21.12 3.10 -13.28
N LEU A 89 -21.90 2.76 -12.25
CA LEU A 89 -22.95 1.73 -12.25
C LEU A 89 -24.37 2.35 -12.13
N LYS A 90 -24.49 3.67 -12.35
CA LYS A 90 -25.72 4.49 -12.22
C LYS A 90 -26.07 5.15 -13.57
#